data_AF-A0A6A3N988-F1
#
_entry.id   AF-A0A6A3N988-F1
#
_cell.length_a   1.000
_cell.length_b   1.000
_cell.length_c   1.000
_cell.angle_alpha   90.00
_cell.angle_beta   90.00
_cell.angle_gamma   90.00
#
_symmetry.space_group_name_H-M   'P 1'
#
loop_
_entity.id
_entity.type
_entity.pdbx_description
1 polymer ?
#
loop_
_entity_poly.entity_id
_entity_poly.type
_entity_poly.pdbx_seq_one_letter_code
_entity_poly.pdbx_strand_id
1 'polypeptide(L)'
;MVASLYRPPVERPVVHYIRFCLGVHIRRSSDFDFRFDAAGIVQLSSLFELPEWVITKHCDCVHRTEALGILLHRHSYSKRLADMRMNFGRSEGARSRIVLYMGKIILLYDVGS
;
A
#
# COMPACT_ATOMS: atom_id res chain seq x y z
N MET A 1 15.72 -46.47 10.94
CA MET A 1 15.84 -45.20 11.70
C MET A 1 15.69 -44.03 10.72
N VAL A 2 14.50 -43.44 10.59
CA VAL A 2 14.20 -42.36 9.62
C VAL A 2 13.72 -41.13 10.40
N ALA A 3 14.65 -40.39 10.99
CA ALA A 3 14.33 -39.20 11.80
C ALA A 3 15.16 -37.97 11.41
N SER A 4 15.71 -37.92 10.18
CA SER A 4 16.73 -36.92 9.80
C SER A 4 16.32 -35.91 8.70
N LEU A 5 15.06 -35.89 8.23
CA LEU A 5 14.67 -34.99 7.12
C LEU A 5 13.49 -34.07 7.41
N TYR A 6 13.07 -33.91 8.67
CA TYR A 6 12.12 -32.84 8.98
C TYR A 6 12.87 -31.50 9.07
N ARG A 7 12.93 -30.80 7.93
CA ARG A 7 13.30 -29.39 7.89
C ARG A 7 12.01 -28.60 8.11
N PRO A 8 11.82 -27.92 9.25
CA PRO A 8 10.67 -27.03 9.41
C PRO A 8 10.67 -26.02 8.25
N PRO A 9 9.49 -25.62 7.75
CA PRO A 9 9.41 -24.58 6.72
C PRO A 9 10.21 -23.38 7.22
N VAL A 10 11.28 -23.02 6.50
CA VAL A 10 12.04 -21.81 6.82
C VAL A 10 11.08 -20.66 6.54
N GLU A 11 10.52 -20.10 7.60
CA GLU A 11 9.70 -18.91 7.55
C GLU A 11 10.60 -17.80 7.02
N ARG A 12 10.46 -17.50 5.72
CA ARG A 12 11.31 -16.51 5.08
C ARG A 12 10.95 -15.17 5.71
N PRO A 13 11.91 -14.39 6.23
CA PRO A 13 11.62 -13.06 6.72
C PRO A 13 10.94 -12.28 5.59
N VAL A 14 9.81 -11.64 5.91
CA VAL A 14 9.11 -10.79 4.96
C VAL A 14 10.05 -9.64 4.63
N VAL A 15 10.72 -9.72 3.48
CA VAL A 15 11.60 -8.64 3.03
C VAL A 15 10.70 -7.45 2.69
N HIS A 16 10.69 -6.48 3.60
CA HIS A 16 10.01 -5.21 3.45
C HIS A 16 10.72 -4.40 2.37
N TYR A 17 10.42 -4.69 1.11
CA TYR A 17 10.91 -3.91 -0.01
C TYR A 17 10.05 -2.64 -0.11
N ILE A 18 10.42 -1.62 0.68
CA ILE A 18 9.82 -0.28 0.63
C ILE A 18 10.11 0.29 -0.76
N ARG A 19 9.08 0.37 -1.62
CA ARG A 19 9.20 0.91 -2.99
C ARG A 19 8.87 2.37 -3.07
N PHE A 20 8.15 2.87 -2.08
CA PHE A 20 7.62 4.21 -2.04
C PHE A 20 7.98 4.87 -0.72
N CYS A 21 8.71 5.97 -0.83
CA CYS A 21 9.05 6.83 0.30
C CYS A 21 8.33 8.15 0.09
N LEU A 22 7.37 8.44 0.98
CA LEU A 22 6.58 9.67 0.93
C LEU A 22 7.49 10.91 0.86
N GLY A 23 8.56 10.95 1.66
CA GLY A 23 9.58 12.04 1.68
C GLY A 23 10.27 12.32 0.35
N VAL A 24 10.48 11.29 -0.49
CA VAL A 24 11.15 11.42 -1.80
C VAL A 24 10.15 11.87 -2.88
N HIS A 25 8.89 11.42 -2.78
CA HIS A 25 7.83 11.74 -3.74
C HIS A 25 7.33 13.19 -3.61
N ILE A 26 7.30 13.74 -2.39
CA ILE A 26 6.85 15.12 -2.11
C ILE A 26 7.65 16.18 -2.88
N ARG A 27 8.95 15.93 -3.13
CA ARG A 27 9.80 16.90 -3.86
C ARG A 27 9.38 17.09 -5.32
N ARG A 28 8.47 16.24 -5.83
CA ARG A 28 7.86 16.32 -7.17
C ARG A 28 6.35 16.57 -7.00
N SER A 29 5.96 17.82 -6.73
CA SER A 29 4.57 18.34 -6.77
C SER A 29 3.47 17.36 -6.31
N SER A 30 3.40 17.10 -5.00
CA SER A 30 2.40 16.22 -4.37
C SER A 30 0.94 16.63 -4.60
N ASP A 31 0.66 17.92 -4.79
CA ASP A 31 -0.72 18.44 -4.89
C ASP A 31 -1.47 17.92 -6.12
N PHE A 32 -0.76 17.69 -7.24
CA PHE A 32 -1.38 17.25 -8.50
C PHE A 32 -1.62 15.73 -8.57
N ASP A 33 -0.88 14.95 -7.78
CA ASP A 33 -0.89 13.49 -7.86
C ASP A 33 -1.76 12.82 -6.77
N PHE A 34 -2.02 13.50 -5.65
CA PHE A 34 -2.77 12.90 -4.54
C PHE A 34 -3.93 13.74 -4.03
N ARG A 35 -4.05 15.03 -4.43
CA ARG A 35 -4.96 16.05 -3.87
C ARG A 35 -4.74 16.39 -2.38
N PHE A 36 -3.83 15.68 -1.72
CA PHE A 36 -3.44 15.89 -0.33
C PHE A 36 -1.94 16.12 -0.27
N ASP A 37 -1.54 17.02 0.61
CA ASP A 37 -0.14 17.25 0.92
C ASP A 37 0.43 16.10 1.78
N ALA A 38 1.74 16.13 1.99
CA ALA A 38 2.44 15.17 2.83
C ALA A 38 1.81 15.00 4.22
N ALA A 39 1.48 16.14 4.85
CA ALA A 39 0.89 16.15 6.17
C ALA A 39 -0.52 15.57 6.15
N GLY A 40 -1.33 15.92 5.15
CA GLY A 40 -2.65 15.34 4.92
C GLY A 40 -2.62 13.83 4.74
N ILE A 41 -1.65 13.29 4.00
CA ILE A 41 -1.49 11.82 3.83
C ILE A 41 -1.14 11.15 5.18
N VAL A 42 -0.27 11.76 5.99
CA VAL A 42 0.09 11.24 7.31
C VAL A 42 -1.11 11.32 8.28
N GLN A 43 -1.85 12.42 8.25
CA GLN A 43 -3.07 12.58 9.05
C GLN A 43 -4.14 11.57 8.64
N LEU A 44 -4.38 11.38 7.34
CA LEU A 44 -5.29 10.33 6.83
C LEU A 44 -4.86 8.93 7.28
N SER A 45 -3.56 8.65 7.28
CA SER A 45 -3.04 7.36 7.76
C SER A 45 -3.32 7.11 9.24
N SER A 46 -3.40 8.18 10.02
CA SER A 46 -3.73 8.13 11.44
C SER A 46 -5.24 8.02 11.65
N LEU A 47 -6.04 8.78 10.88
CA LEU A 47 -7.51 8.76 10.90
C LEU A 47 -8.09 7.40 10.55
N PHE A 48 -7.51 6.71 9.57
CA PHE A 48 -7.94 5.37 9.16
C PHE A 48 -7.35 4.24 10.03
N GLU A 49 -6.60 4.58 11.08
CA GLU A 49 -5.95 3.63 11.99
C GLU A 49 -5.21 2.49 11.26
N LEU A 50 -4.57 2.83 10.15
CA LEU A 50 -3.98 1.81 9.28
C LEU A 50 -2.78 1.15 9.97
N PRO A 51 -2.66 -0.19 9.91
CA PRO A 51 -1.48 -0.88 10.39
C PRO A 51 -0.26 -0.39 9.60
N GLU A 52 0.90 -0.33 10.25
CA GLU A 52 2.16 0.13 9.62
C GLU A 52 2.44 -0.59 8.29
N TRP A 53 2.09 -1.88 8.24
CA TRP A 53 2.15 -2.73 7.07
C TRP A 53 0.76 -3.23 6.68
N VAL A 54 0.36 -2.93 5.45
CA VAL A 54 -0.85 -3.43 4.81
C VAL A 54 -0.49 -4.71 4.05
N ILE A 55 -1.06 -5.84 4.49
CA ILE A 55 -0.82 -7.16 3.89
C ILE A 55 -2.10 -7.64 3.24
N THR A 56 -2.09 -7.79 1.91
CA THR A 56 -3.25 -8.31 1.18
C THR A 56 -3.34 -9.84 1.31
N LYS A 57 -4.51 -10.41 1.00
CA LYS A 57 -4.71 -11.88 0.92
C LYS A 57 -3.76 -12.58 -0.07
N HIS A 58 -3.20 -11.84 -1.02
CA HIS A 58 -2.26 -12.35 -2.00
C HIS A 58 -0.80 -12.14 -1.58
N CYS A 59 -0.57 -11.89 -0.29
CA CYS A 59 0.73 -11.62 0.32
C CYS A 59 1.45 -10.39 -0.28
N ASP A 60 0.71 -9.42 -0.85
CA ASP A 60 1.29 -8.13 -1.19
C ASP A 60 1.48 -7.34 0.11
N CYS A 61 2.74 -7.14 0.52
CA CYS A 61 3.10 -6.35 1.70
C CYS A 61 3.55 -4.95 1.29
N VAL A 62 2.89 -3.94 1.86
CA VAL A 62 3.04 -2.54 1.48
C VAL A 62 2.96 -1.67 2.73
N HIS A 63 3.82 -0.66 2.82
CA HIS A 63 3.76 0.29 3.93
C HIS A 63 2.49 1.15 3.86
N ARG A 64 1.91 1.53 5.00
CA ARG A 64 0.63 2.29 5.06
C ARG A 64 0.59 3.52 4.14
N THR A 65 1.69 4.25 4.03
CA THR A 65 1.77 5.46 3.19
C THR A 65 1.84 5.13 1.70
N GLU A 66 2.46 4.01 1.31
CA GLU A 66 2.45 3.51 -0.07
C GLU A 66 1.05 3.03 -0.44
N ALA A 67 0.37 2.32 0.47
CA ALA A 67 -0.99 1.84 0.25
C ALA A 67 -1.99 3.00 0.10
N LEU A 68 -1.90 4.02 0.96
CA LEU A 68 -2.69 5.24 0.83
C LEU A 68 -2.34 6.03 -0.43
N GLY A 69 -1.06 6.16 -0.77
CA GLY A 69 -0.64 6.80 -2.00
C GLY A 69 -1.27 6.13 -3.23
N ILE A 70 -1.25 4.80 -3.30
CA ILE A 70 -1.88 4.03 -4.39
C ILE A 70 -3.40 4.30 -4.44
N LEU A 71 -4.06 4.31 -3.28
CA LEU A 71 -5.50 4.58 -3.21
C LEU A 71 -5.85 6.01 -3.65
N LEU A 72 -5.22 7.01 -3.02
CA LEU A 72 -5.45 8.43 -3.29
C LEU A 72 -5.15 8.78 -4.74
N HIS A 73 -4.06 8.24 -5.30
CA HIS A 73 -3.70 8.48 -6.69
C HIS A 73 -4.70 7.84 -7.67
N ARG A 74 -5.33 6.71 -7.32
CA ARG A 74 -6.42 6.16 -8.15
C ARG A 74 -7.70 7.01 -8.07
N HIS A 75 -7.97 7.61 -6.91
CA HIS A 75 -9.10 8.50 -6.72
C HIS A 75 -8.84 9.93 -7.22
N SER A 76 -7.58 10.33 -7.39
CA SER A 76 -7.20 11.59 -8.03
C SER A 76 -7.32 11.46 -9.56
N TYR A 77 -8.13 12.31 -10.18
CA TYR A 77 -8.16 12.56 -11.63
C TYR A 77 -8.10 11.33 -12.54
N SER A 78 -9.00 10.35 -12.42
CA SER A 78 -9.17 9.21 -13.35
C SER A 78 -7.88 8.71 -14.03
N LYS A 79 -6.76 8.58 -13.30
CA LYS A 79 -5.48 8.18 -13.89
C LYS A 79 -5.48 6.66 -14.09
N ARG A 80 -4.95 6.18 -15.22
CA ARG A 80 -4.88 4.74 -15.47
C ARG A 80 -3.84 4.12 -14.54
N LEU A 81 -4.05 2.87 -14.13
CA LEU A 81 -3.05 2.11 -13.37
C LEU A 81 -1.70 2.07 -14.11
N ALA A 82 -1.69 2.09 -15.45
CA ALA A 82 -0.47 2.13 -16.24
C ALA A 82 0.40 3.37 -15.94
N ASP A 83 -0.21 4.53 -15.73
CA ASP A 83 0.47 5.80 -15.49
C ASP A 83 1.18 5.79 -14.11
N MET A 84 0.63 5.05 -13.16
CA MET A 84 1.18 4.89 -11.81
C MET A 84 2.44 4.00 -11.76
N ARG A 85 2.88 3.42 -12.89
CA ARG A 85 3.96 2.41 -12.89
C ARG A 85 5.29 3.02 -12.47
N MET A 86 5.54 4.26 -12.87
CA MET A 86 6.74 5.00 -12.49
C MET A 86 6.80 5.38 -11.01
N ASN A 87 5.65 5.49 -10.34
CA ASN A 87 5.57 6.04 -8.99
C ASN A 87 5.74 4.98 -7.89
N PHE A 88 5.24 3.76 -8.11
CA PHE A 88 5.20 2.73 -7.07
C PHE A 88 6.06 1.50 -7.39
N GLY A 89 6.52 1.31 -8.63
CA GLY A 89 7.39 0.17 -8.98
C GLY A 89 6.76 -1.22 -8.74
N ARG A 90 5.41 -1.29 -8.69
CA ARG A 90 4.61 -2.50 -8.48
C ARG A 90 3.86 -2.87 -9.76
N SER A 91 3.50 -4.16 -9.90
CA SER A 91 2.67 -4.63 -11.01
C SER A 91 1.26 -4.01 -10.96
N GLU A 92 0.57 -3.96 -12.09
CA GLU A 92 -0.81 -3.45 -12.14
C GLU A 92 -1.77 -4.30 -11.28
N GLY A 93 -1.61 -5.62 -11.33
CA GLY A 93 -2.39 -6.56 -10.52
C GLY A 93 -2.20 -6.34 -9.03
N ALA A 94 -0.97 -6.11 -8.56
CA ALA A 94 -0.71 -5.80 -7.15
C ALA A 94 -1.40 -4.50 -6.72
N ARG A 95 -1.27 -3.44 -7.53
CA ARG A 95 -1.92 -2.15 -7.24
C ARG A 95 -3.44 -2.26 -7.22
N SER A 96 -4.04 -3.00 -8.14
CA SER A 96 -5.49 -3.26 -8.15
C SER A 96 -5.94 -3.96 -6.86
N ARG A 97 -5.22 -5.00 -6.43
CA ARG A 97 -5.52 -5.72 -5.18
C ARG A 97 -5.39 -4.85 -3.94
N ILE A 98 -4.34 -4.02 -3.88
CA ILE A 98 -4.12 -3.07 -2.78
C ILE A 98 -5.26 -2.06 -2.71
N VAL A 99 -5.66 -1.46 -3.84
CA VAL A 99 -6.81 -0.55 -3.91
C VAL A 99 -8.08 -1.21 -3.39
N LEU A 100 -8.38 -2.43 -3.87
CA LEU A 100 -9.59 -3.14 -3.44
C LEU A 100 -9.56 -3.47 -1.96
N TYR A 101 -8.39 -3.87 -1.44
CA TYR A 101 -8.21 -4.17 -0.02
C TYR A 101 -8.35 -2.91 0.85
N MET A 102 -7.71 -1.80 0.45
CA MET A 102 -7.79 -0.51 1.13
C MET A 102 -9.20 0.07 1.08
N GLY A 103 -9.87 0.00 -0.08
CA GLY A 103 -11.27 0.40 -0.21
C GLY A 103 -12.18 -0.44 0.67
N LYS A 104 -11.94 -1.75 0.79
CA LYS A 104 -12.68 -2.60 1.72
C LYS A 104 -12.43 -2.20 3.18
N ILE A 105 -11.20 -1.89 3.57
CA ILE A 105 -10.92 -1.40 4.93
C ILE A 105 -11.68 -0.09 5.14
N ILE A 106 -11.43 0.93 4.34
CA ILE A 106 -11.97 2.27 4.56
C ILE A 106 -13.50 2.33 4.44
N LEU A 107 -14.11 1.64 3.46
CA LEU A 107 -15.58 1.61 3.31
C LEU A 107 -16.27 0.73 4.36
N LEU A 108 -15.59 -0.26 4.94
CA LEU A 108 -16.17 -1.02 6.06
C LEU A 108 -16.02 -0.29 7.39
N TYR A 109 -15.05 0.60 7.54
CA TYR A 109 -14.97 1.50 8.70
C TYR A 109 -16.17 2.47 8.76
N ASP A 110 -16.72 2.88 7.61
CA ASP A 110 -17.87 3.81 7.53
C ASP A 110 -19.23 3.15 7.88
N VAL A 111 -19.34 1.82 7.80
CA VAL A 111 -20.59 1.08 8.11
C VAL A 111 -20.72 0.74 9.60
N GLY A 112 -19.70 1.06 10.41
CA GLY A 112 -19.63 0.67 11.83
C GLY A 112 -19.64 1.81 12.84
N SER A 113 -19.98 3.04 12.46
CA SER A 113 -20.07 4.19 13.38
C SER A 113 -21.49 4.69 13.59
#